data_AF-A0A950H5U0-F1
#
_entry.id   AF-A0A950H5U0-F1
#
_cell.length_a   1.000
_cell.length_b   1.000
_cell.length_c   1.000
_cell.angle_alpha   90.00
_cell.angle_beta   90.00
_cell.angle_gamma   90.00
#
_symmetry.space_group_name_H-M   'P 1'
#
loop_
_entity.id
_entity.type
_entity.pdbx_description
1 polymer ?
#
loop_
_entity_poly.entity_id
_entity_poly.type
_entity_poly.pdbx_seq_one_letter_code
_entity_poly.pdbx_strand_id
1 'polypeptide(L)'
;MRSPGSRFCASVILALSLALVSAFAQTPAAYKHDLYRMELATGQLIRDTFLGTALGGASSLAPRRSDRSILIGVADFDHNGVGDTVHFNRSTGTLEVKFYGGAYRSTPLHSTFLVTPGAGWSPRALADYKGDGQTGVLFVNDWTHQADMYFYGGPEGTTLLDTQTISSPLPEGWRVVAAADVNRDGKPDLILENSLTRKVMVNYLSDGRVLSSAAFGGSGLKGWSAVGMRDVNQDGHLDLIYANDQTGQIMVSYYGGSRGLTFLKSAYLDSTPSPGWTTVVPSETQAAAVSSGGPGGLNSAAGAMTSMNSSSSGSILLYVGGGTSSGDVSAVKSLLNSLGLRYATVNSSQLDSMSVGQLLAHRLFVMPGGNAVSIGQYLSRTATNNVRTAISGGMHYLGLCAGGFFAGRSMYNRLQMTGVIYRFFSAYYHGIYKEAVNITLPGGAKYDMYWQDGPDLSGWGNVVAKFPDGTAAVTEGRYGSGWAILCAVHPEAPASWRYGMKFTTPLSVDLAYAGTLVKAALAGSSLPHY
;
A
#
# COMPACT_ATOMS: atom_id res chain seq x y z
N MET A 1 -3.34 -67.31 51.86
CA MET A 1 -4.72 -67.51 51.37
C MET A 1 -5.38 -66.15 51.16
N ARG A 2 -6.19 -66.01 50.11
CA ARG A 2 -7.18 -64.93 49.83
C ARG A 2 -6.72 -63.45 49.78
N SER A 3 -6.82 -62.87 48.58
CA SER A 3 -7.32 -61.49 48.35
C SER A 3 -8.88 -61.53 48.36
N PRO A 4 -9.68 -60.48 48.02
CA PRO A 4 -9.39 -59.16 47.40
C PRO A 4 -9.91 -57.94 48.21
N GLY A 5 -9.42 -56.73 47.92
CA GLY A 5 -10.00 -55.76 46.96
C GLY A 5 -10.22 -54.43 47.70
N SER A 6 -10.36 -53.22 47.14
CA SER A 6 -10.47 -52.63 45.78
C SER A 6 -10.38 -51.09 45.99
N ARG A 7 -9.99 -50.18 45.11
CA ARG A 7 -9.55 -50.12 43.68
C ARG A 7 -8.85 -48.75 43.50
N PHE A 8 -7.88 -48.65 42.58
CA PHE A 8 -7.52 -47.49 41.70
C PHE A 8 -7.51 -46.04 42.27
N CYS A 9 -6.51 -45.18 42.02
CA CYS A 9 -5.35 -45.27 41.10
C CYS A 9 -4.15 -44.41 41.59
N ALA A 10 -2.93 -44.75 41.16
CA ALA A 10 -1.65 -44.07 41.44
C ALA A 10 -1.61 -42.63 40.84
N SER A 11 -0.92 -41.62 41.40
CA SER A 11 0.54 -41.49 41.74
C SER A 11 1.44 -41.55 40.48
N VAL A 12 2.50 -40.77 40.24
CA VAL A 12 3.69 -40.34 41.05
C VAL A 12 4.35 -39.14 40.29
N ILE A 13 4.51 -37.90 40.81
CA ILE A 13 5.63 -37.31 41.60
C ILE A 13 7.07 -37.55 41.08
N LEU A 14 7.79 -36.51 40.61
CA LEU A 14 9.07 -36.00 41.20
C LEU A 14 9.60 -34.71 40.53
N ALA A 15 10.30 -33.86 41.28
CA ALA A 15 11.10 -32.71 40.82
C ALA A 15 12.51 -33.17 40.32
N LEU A 16 13.39 -32.41 39.65
CA LEU A 16 13.87 -31.03 39.77
C LEU A 16 14.07 -30.40 38.34
N SER A 17 14.66 -29.22 38.06
CA SER A 17 15.56 -28.33 38.82
C SER A 17 15.30 -26.81 38.58
N LEU A 18 16.29 -26.02 38.15
CA LEU A 18 16.28 -24.56 38.02
C LEU A 18 17.23 -24.09 36.89
N ALA A 19 16.78 -23.16 36.05
CA ALA A 19 17.65 -22.26 35.29
C ALA A 19 16.91 -20.96 34.92
N LEU A 20 17.25 -19.84 35.56
CA LEU A 20 16.90 -18.52 35.03
C LEU A 20 17.82 -18.20 33.85
N VAL A 21 17.25 -17.86 32.70
CA VAL A 21 17.89 -16.94 31.75
C VAL A 21 16.94 -15.80 31.45
N SER A 22 17.44 -14.61 31.71
CA SER A 22 16.81 -13.30 31.47
C SER A 22 16.45 -13.05 30.01
N ALA A 23 15.19 -12.71 29.76
CA ALA A 23 14.76 -11.50 29.04
C ALA A 23 13.25 -11.53 28.80
N PHE A 24 12.51 -10.51 29.26
CA PHE A 24 11.17 -10.26 28.73
C PHE A 24 11.31 -9.71 27.31
N ALA A 25 11.44 -10.61 26.34
CA ALA A 25 11.22 -10.28 24.94
C ALA A 25 9.73 -9.97 24.76
N GLN A 26 9.36 -8.69 24.87
CA GLN A 26 8.11 -8.24 24.26
C GLN A 26 8.22 -8.51 22.76
N THR A 27 7.44 -9.47 22.28
CA THR A 27 7.40 -9.88 20.88
C THR A 27 7.10 -8.69 19.99
N PRO A 28 7.66 -8.63 18.77
CA PRO A 28 7.40 -7.55 17.82
C PRO A 28 5.91 -7.26 17.64
N ALA A 29 5.58 -5.97 17.48
CA ALA A 29 4.28 -5.55 16.97
C ALA A 29 4.19 -5.97 15.50
N ALA A 30 3.85 -7.23 15.25
CA ALA A 30 4.05 -7.84 13.95
C ALA A 30 2.91 -7.47 12.98
N TYR A 31 3.29 -7.35 11.70
CA TYR A 31 2.53 -6.67 10.65
C TYR A 31 1.16 -7.29 10.40
N LYS A 32 0.10 -6.47 10.41
CA LYS A 32 -1.27 -6.94 10.20
C LYS A 32 -1.58 -7.09 8.72
N HIS A 33 -1.86 -8.32 8.30
CA HIS A 33 -2.52 -8.63 7.04
C HIS A 33 -3.55 -9.73 7.25
N ASP A 34 -4.58 -9.74 6.41
CA ASP A 34 -5.62 -10.76 6.43
C ASP A 34 -5.43 -11.73 5.26
N LEU A 35 -5.57 -13.02 5.53
CA LEU A 35 -5.92 -14.02 4.52
C LEU A 35 -7.30 -14.59 4.83
N TYR A 36 -7.90 -15.22 3.84
CA TYR A 36 -9.22 -15.85 3.96
C TYR A 36 -9.06 -17.33 3.61
N ARG A 37 -9.70 -18.21 4.37
CA ARG A 37 -9.77 -19.64 4.01
C ARG A 37 -11.19 -20.15 4.04
N MET A 38 -11.50 -20.98 3.06
CA MET A 38 -12.82 -21.60 2.88
C MET A 38 -12.71 -23.11 2.99
N GLU A 39 -13.53 -23.72 3.85
CA GLU A 39 -13.61 -25.18 3.94
C GLU A 39 -14.38 -25.73 2.73
N LEU A 40 -13.74 -26.60 1.94
CA LEU A 40 -14.31 -27.15 0.70
C LEU A 40 -15.56 -28.01 0.95
N ALA A 41 -15.66 -28.64 2.12
CA ALA A 41 -16.76 -29.56 2.46
C ALA A 41 -18.03 -28.83 2.93
N THR A 42 -17.89 -27.68 3.59
CA THR A 42 -19.01 -26.98 4.25
C THR A 42 -19.24 -25.56 3.75
N GLY A 43 -18.25 -24.98 3.07
CA GLY A 43 -18.21 -23.58 2.69
C GLY A 43 -17.99 -22.62 3.86
N GLN A 44 -17.58 -23.10 5.05
CA GLN A 44 -17.25 -22.22 6.17
C GLN A 44 -16.12 -21.28 5.76
N LEU A 45 -16.37 -19.97 5.91
CA LEU A 45 -15.38 -18.93 5.63
C LEU A 45 -14.82 -18.37 6.93
N ILE A 46 -13.48 -18.38 7.02
CA ILE A 46 -12.68 -17.78 8.08
C ILE A 46 -11.82 -16.68 7.46
N ARG A 47 -11.79 -15.50 8.09
CA ARG A 47 -10.72 -14.52 7.92
C ARG A 47 -9.69 -14.75 9.03
N ASP A 48 -8.45 -15.00 8.63
CA ASP A 48 -7.30 -15.11 9.50
C ASP A 48 -6.49 -13.82 9.44
N THR A 49 -6.44 -13.10 10.56
CA THR A 49 -5.63 -11.90 10.73
C THR A 49 -4.27 -12.32 11.30
N PHE A 50 -3.23 -12.19 10.49
CA PHE A 50 -1.85 -12.48 10.88
C PHE A 50 -1.17 -11.24 11.48
N LEU A 51 -0.10 -11.50 12.22
CA LEU A 51 0.84 -10.56 12.80
C LEU A 51 2.24 -11.04 12.36
N GLY A 52 2.73 -10.52 11.24
CA GLY A 52 3.86 -11.13 10.54
C GLY A 52 3.48 -12.56 10.13
N THR A 53 4.29 -13.56 10.48
CA THR A 53 3.97 -14.97 10.21
C THR A 53 3.19 -15.67 11.32
N ALA A 54 2.73 -14.96 12.36
CA ALA A 54 1.96 -15.54 13.45
C ALA A 54 0.46 -15.26 13.29
N LEU A 55 -0.41 -16.25 13.49
CA LEU A 55 -1.85 -16.01 13.52
C LEU A 55 -2.22 -15.16 14.75
N GLY A 56 -2.67 -13.93 14.53
CA GLY A 56 -3.09 -12.99 15.59
C GLY A 56 -4.56 -13.09 15.97
N GLY A 57 -5.40 -13.65 15.10
CA GLY A 57 -6.80 -13.94 15.36
C GLY A 57 -7.51 -14.52 14.14
N ALA A 58 -8.62 -15.21 14.38
CA ALA A 58 -9.48 -15.75 13.33
C ALA A 58 -10.93 -15.30 13.56
N SER A 59 -11.67 -14.99 12.49
CA SER A 59 -13.06 -14.55 12.54
C SER A 59 -13.87 -15.33 11.51
N SER A 60 -14.97 -15.99 11.92
CA SER A 60 -15.90 -16.59 10.96
C SER A 60 -16.84 -15.52 10.42
N LEU A 61 -17.04 -15.50 9.10
CA LEU A 61 -17.79 -14.44 8.41
C LEU A 61 -19.27 -14.81 8.18
N ALA A 62 -19.55 -16.08 7.87
CA ALA A 62 -20.92 -16.61 7.76
C ALA A 62 -20.92 -18.15 7.82
N PRO A 63 -22.04 -18.79 8.21
CA PRO A 63 -22.20 -20.24 8.19
C PRO A 63 -22.44 -20.82 6.78
N ARG A 64 -22.35 -22.15 6.72
CA ARG A 64 -22.48 -23.07 5.57
C ARG A 64 -23.33 -22.61 4.36
N ARG A 65 -22.82 -22.87 3.16
CA ARG A 65 -23.55 -22.76 1.87
C ARG A 65 -24.29 -24.06 1.51
N SER A 66 -25.38 -23.92 0.75
CA SER A 66 -26.13 -25.04 0.14
C SER A 66 -25.95 -25.16 -1.39
N ASP A 67 -25.20 -24.24 -2.03
CA ASP A 67 -25.29 -23.97 -3.47
C ASP A 67 -24.01 -24.29 -4.28
N ARG A 68 -23.01 -24.96 -3.68
CA ARG A 68 -21.71 -25.33 -4.31
C ARG A 68 -20.84 -24.17 -4.83
N SER A 69 -21.20 -22.91 -4.54
CA SER A 69 -20.38 -21.75 -4.91
C SER A 69 -19.05 -21.72 -4.15
N ILE A 70 -17.98 -21.27 -4.82
CA ILE A 70 -16.64 -21.12 -4.25
C ILE A 70 -16.28 -19.63 -4.05
N LEU A 71 -15.43 -19.32 -3.08
CA LEU A 71 -14.82 -17.99 -2.96
C LEU A 71 -13.73 -17.83 -4.03
N ILE A 72 -13.72 -16.70 -4.75
CA ILE A 72 -12.73 -16.36 -5.78
C ILE A 72 -11.76 -15.30 -5.29
N GLY A 73 -12.25 -14.35 -4.49
CA GLY A 73 -11.46 -13.24 -4.01
C GLY A 73 -12.20 -12.43 -2.97
N VAL A 74 -11.49 -11.47 -2.39
CA VAL A 74 -12.02 -10.47 -1.46
C VAL A 74 -11.53 -9.10 -1.92
N ALA A 75 -12.42 -8.12 -2.02
CA ALA A 75 -12.11 -6.75 -2.45
C ALA A 75 -13.16 -5.78 -1.88
N ASP A 76 -12.81 -4.51 -1.70
CA ASP A 76 -13.71 -3.47 -1.17
C ASP A 76 -14.54 -2.88 -2.33
N PHE A 77 -15.79 -3.35 -2.51
CA PHE A 77 -16.64 -2.98 -3.65
C PHE A 77 -17.46 -1.70 -3.37
N ASP A 78 -17.90 -1.50 -2.13
CA ASP A 78 -18.67 -0.30 -1.74
C ASP A 78 -17.81 0.85 -1.17
N HIS A 79 -16.49 0.64 -1.05
CA HIS A 79 -15.50 1.56 -0.50
C HIS A 79 -15.70 1.90 0.99
N ASN A 80 -16.30 0.99 1.75
CA ASN A 80 -16.50 1.15 3.19
C ASN A 80 -15.22 0.88 4.03
N GLY A 81 -14.15 0.38 3.40
CA GLY A 81 -12.87 0.05 4.04
C GLY A 81 -12.78 -1.38 4.58
N VAL A 82 -13.73 -2.25 4.23
CA VAL A 82 -13.79 -3.69 4.54
C VAL A 82 -13.80 -4.48 3.25
N GLY A 83 -13.22 -5.69 3.27
CA GLY A 83 -13.22 -6.56 2.10
C GLY A 83 -14.53 -7.33 1.97
N ASP A 84 -15.20 -7.16 0.84
CA ASP A 84 -16.40 -7.89 0.43
C ASP A 84 -16.02 -9.21 -0.26
N THR A 85 -16.81 -10.26 -0.06
CA THR A 85 -16.42 -11.61 -0.48
C THR A 85 -17.11 -12.00 -1.79
N VAL A 86 -16.34 -12.34 -2.82
CA VAL A 86 -16.85 -12.62 -4.17
C VAL A 86 -16.94 -14.13 -4.42
N HIS A 87 -18.16 -14.63 -4.59
CA HIS A 87 -18.45 -16.06 -4.72
C HIS A 87 -18.96 -16.45 -6.11
N PHE A 88 -18.34 -17.45 -6.72
CA PHE A 88 -18.69 -17.96 -8.04
C PHE A 88 -19.41 -19.30 -7.97
N ASN A 89 -20.60 -19.37 -8.58
CA ASN A 89 -21.31 -20.61 -8.78
C ASN A 89 -20.93 -21.24 -10.12
N ARG A 90 -20.07 -22.27 -10.08
CA ARG A 90 -19.59 -22.99 -11.27
C ARG A 90 -20.70 -23.65 -12.10
N SER A 91 -21.86 -23.93 -11.51
CA SER A 91 -22.97 -24.61 -12.20
C SER A 91 -23.86 -23.66 -12.99
N THR A 92 -23.96 -22.39 -12.57
CA THR A 92 -24.80 -21.36 -13.23
C THR A 92 -23.98 -20.27 -13.94
N GLY A 93 -22.68 -20.14 -13.64
CA GLY A 93 -21.84 -19.04 -14.13
C GLY A 93 -22.07 -17.71 -13.41
N THR A 94 -22.85 -17.69 -12.33
CA THR A 94 -23.19 -16.45 -11.58
C THR A 94 -22.11 -16.08 -10.57
N LEU A 95 -21.90 -14.78 -10.37
CA LEU A 95 -20.93 -14.22 -9.44
C LEU A 95 -21.65 -13.32 -8.42
N GLU A 96 -21.60 -13.69 -7.14
CA GLU A 96 -22.27 -13.00 -6.03
C GLU A 96 -21.24 -12.23 -5.19
N VAL A 97 -21.42 -10.92 -5.03
CA VAL A 97 -20.68 -10.10 -4.04
C VAL A 97 -21.48 -10.07 -2.75
N LYS A 98 -20.85 -10.39 -1.62
CA LYS A 98 -21.43 -10.26 -0.28
C LYS A 98 -20.72 -9.15 0.47
N PHE A 99 -21.49 -8.13 0.87
CA PHE A 99 -20.98 -6.94 1.53
C PHE A 99 -20.79 -7.15 3.04
N TYR A 100 -19.70 -6.65 3.59
CA TYR A 100 -19.40 -6.75 5.03
C TYR A 100 -19.03 -5.41 5.66
N GLY A 101 -19.36 -5.26 6.94
CA GLY A 101 -19.02 -4.07 7.72
C GLY A 101 -19.01 -4.31 9.23
N GLY A 102 -19.36 -3.26 9.97
CA GLY A 102 -19.41 -3.25 11.43
C GLY A 102 -18.05 -3.19 12.12
N ALA A 103 -18.04 -3.03 13.45
CA ALA A 103 -16.83 -2.75 14.23
C ALA A 103 -15.70 -3.79 14.10
N TYR A 104 -16.05 -5.06 13.81
CA TYR A 104 -15.10 -6.17 13.63
C TYR A 104 -14.87 -6.54 12.15
N ARG A 105 -15.38 -5.71 11.21
CA ARG A 105 -15.23 -5.88 9.76
C ARG A 105 -15.74 -7.24 9.27
N SER A 106 -16.79 -7.75 9.90
CA SER A 106 -17.23 -9.15 9.77
C SER A 106 -18.75 -9.31 9.86
N THR A 107 -19.50 -8.20 9.85
CA THR A 107 -20.96 -8.19 9.91
C THR A 107 -21.49 -8.25 8.47
N PRO A 108 -22.23 -9.29 8.05
CA PRO A 108 -22.87 -9.30 6.74
C PRO A 108 -23.88 -8.15 6.64
N LEU A 109 -23.86 -7.42 5.52
CA LEU A 109 -24.78 -6.33 5.24
C LEU A 109 -25.89 -6.83 4.28
N HIS A 110 -25.52 -7.10 3.03
CA HIS A 110 -26.39 -7.63 1.97
C HIS A 110 -25.56 -8.34 0.89
N SER A 111 -26.19 -8.81 -0.18
CA SER A 111 -25.48 -9.35 -1.35
C SER A 111 -26.16 -8.97 -2.66
N THR A 112 -25.39 -9.00 -3.75
CA THR A 112 -25.87 -8.76 -5.12
C THR A 112 -25.12 -9.63 -6.13
N PHE A 113 -25.63 -9.73 -7.36
CA PHE A 113 -25.00 -10.47 -8.44
C PHE A 113 -24.40 -9.55 -9.47
N LEU A 114 -23.15 -9.83 -9.87
CA LEU A 114 -22.50 -9.15 -10.98
C LEU A 114 -22.94 -9.74 -12.32
N VAL A 115 -22.98 -8.91 -13.36
CA VAL A 115 -23.11 -9.37 -14.75
C VAL A 115 -21.86 -10.15 -15.13
N THR A 116 -22.00 -11.40 -15.55
CA THR A 116 -20.89 -12.28 -15.96
C THR A 116 -20.97 -12.63 -17.45
N PRO A 117 -19.90 -13.17 -18.07
CA PRO A 117 -19.96 -13.71 -19.42
C PRO A 117 -20.87 -14.95 -19.58
N GLY A 118 -21.39 -15.51 -18.47
CA GLY A 118 -22.21 -16.72 -18.46
C GLY A 118 -21.41 -18.04 -18.42
N ALA A 119 -22.06 -19.11 -18.89
CA ALA A 119 -21.52 -20.47 -18.79
C ALA A 119 -20.21 -20.65 -19.59
N GLY A 120 -19.27 -21.42 -19.02
CA GLY A 120 -17.96 -21.70 -19.62
C GLY A 120 -16.89 -20.65 -19.35
N TRP A 121 -17.21 -19.59 -18.60
CA TRP A 121 -16.23 -18.62 -18.13
C TRP A 121 -16.07 -18.71 -16.62
N SER A 122 -14.82 -18.88 -16.16
CA SER A 122 -14.47 -18.87 -14.74
C SER A 122 -13.74 -17.57 -14.38
N PRO A 123 -14.17 -16.82 -13.37
CA PRO A 123 -13.40 -15.69 -12.82
C PRO A 123 -12.12 -16.22 -12.16
N ARG A 124 -11.01 -15.49 -12.35
CA ARG A 124 -9.66 -15.92 -11.94
C ARG A 124 -8.93 -14.91 -11.05
N ALA A 125 -9.24 -13.63 -11.15
CA ALA A 125 -8.64 -12.58 -10.33
C ALA A 125 -9.60 -11.40 -10.15
N LEU A 126 -9.42 -10.67 -9.06
CA LEU A 126 -10.02 -9.36 -8.79
C LEU A 126 -8.90 -8.34 -8.71
N ALA A 127 -9.05 -7.17 -9.32
CA ALA A 127 -8.16 -6.02 -9.11
C ALA A 127 -8.79 -4.72 -9.64
N ASP A 128 -8.27 -3.57 -9.18
CA ASP A 128 -8.52 -2.27 -9.81
C ASP A 128 -7.71 -2.14 -11.11
N TYR A 129 -8.22 -2.74 -12.18
CA TYR A 129 -7.55 -2.78 -13.48
C TYR A 129 -7.45 -1.40 -14.20
N LYS A 130 -8.12 -0.36 -13.69
CA LYS A 130 -8.12 0.99 -14.27
C LYS A 130 -7.36 2.03 -13.44
N GLY A 131 -7.02 1.72 -12.18
CA GLY A 131 -6.43 2.69 -11.24
C GLY A 131 -7.44 3.76 -10.80
N ASP A 132 -8.75 3.46 -10.88
CA ASP A 132 -9.84 4.37 -10.50
C ASP A 132 -10.49 4.02 -9.15
N GLY A 133 -9.97 2.97 -8.51
CA GLY A 133 -10.39 2.42 -7.23
C GLY A 133 -11.47 1.34 -7.32
N GLN A 134 -12.12 1.14 -8.47
CA GLN A 134 -13.23 0.20 -8.61
C GLN A 134 -12.73 -1.22 -8.94
N THR A 135 -13.28 -2.23 -8.27
CA THR A 135 -12.87 -3.62 -8.49
C THR A 135 -13.40 -4.16 -9.82
N GLY A 136 -12.50 -4.52 -10.73
CA GLY A 136 -12.80 -5.35 -11.89
C GLY A 136 -12.56 -6.85 -11.63
N VAL A 137 -13.05 -7.68 -12.54
CA VAL A 137 -12.89 -9.15 -12.50
C VAL A 137 -12.28 -9.64 -13.81
N LEU A 138 -11.19 -10.41 -13.74
CA LEU A 138 -10.68 -11.14 -14.89
C LEU A 138 -11.39 -12.49 -15.01
N PHE A 139 -12.08 -12.73 -16.12
CA PHE A 139 -12.64 -14.02 -16.49
C PHE A 139 -11.73 -14.73 -17.50
N VAL A 140 -11.65 -16.05 -17.41
CA VAL A 140 -11.02 -16.91 -18.41
C VAL A 140 -12.04 -17.93 -18.91
N ASN A 141 -12.15 -18.06 -20.23
CA ASN A 141 -12.98 -19.08 -20.86
C ASN A 141 -12.31 -20.45 -20.69
N ASP A 142 -13.04 -21.40 -20.12
CA ASP A 142 -12.53 -22.73 -19.76
C ASP A 142 -12.38 -23.67 -20.97
N TRP A 143 -12.83 -23.26 -22.17
CA TRP A 143 -12.70 -24.01 -23.42
C TRP A 143 -11.69 -23.39 -24.40
N THR A 144 -11.70 -22.06 -24.55
CA THR A 144 -10.84 -21.35 -25.51
C THR A 144 -9.58 -20.75 -24.87
N HIS A 145 -9.49 -20.75 -23.53
CA HIS A 145 -8.44 -20.05 -22.77
C HIS A 145 -8.33 -18.54 -23.06
N GLN A 146 -9.34 -17.92 -23.69
CA GLN A 146 -9.45 -16.47 -23.79
C GLN A 146 -9.58 -15.83 -22.39
N ALA A 147 -8.96 -14.68 -22.18
CA ALA A 147 -9.00 -13.92 -20.93
C ALA A 147 -9.50 -12.49 -21.17
N ASP A 148 -10.60 -12.14 -20.49
CA ASP A 148 -11.29 -10.86 -20.59
C ASP A 148 -11.39 -10.20 -19.21
N MET A 149 -11.05 -8.92 -19.11
CA MET A 149 -11.32 -8.08 -17.93
C MET A 149 -12.72 -7.48 -18.04
N TYR A 150 -13.49 -7.56 -16.97
CA TYR A 150 -14.79 -6.93 -16.80
C TYR A 150 -14.62 -5.82 -15.75
N PHE A 151 -14.97 -4.59 -16.11
CA PHE A 151 -14.82 -3.42 -15.23
C PHE A 151 -16.18 -3.06 -14.64
N TYR A 152 -16.30 -3.11 -13.32
CA TYR A 152 -17.53 -2.76 -12.61
C TYR A 152 -17.39 -1.39 -11.94
N GLY A 153 -18.51 -0.83 -11.50
CA GLY A 153 -18.56 0.50 -10.91
C GLY A 153 -19.97 0.97 -10.57
N GLY A 154 -20.16 2.28 -10.47
CA GLY A 154 -21.44 2.88 -10.08
C GLY A 154 -21.79 2.60 -8.61
N PRO A 155 -23.09 2.57 -8.24
CA PRO A 155 -23.51 2.26 -6.88
C PRO A 155 -22.96 0.91 -6.41
N GLU A 156 -22.30 0.92 -5.24
CA GLU A 156 -21.68 -0.27 -4.62
C GLU A 156 -20.67 -1.01 -5.52
N GLY A 157 -20.12 -0.34 -6.54
CA GLY A 157 -19.10 -0.91 -7.43
C GLY A 157 -19.55 -2.09 -8.29
N THR A 158 -20.86 -2.34 -8.45
CA THR A 158 -21.40 -3.60 -9.01
C THR A 158 -21.98 -3.52 -10.43
N THR A 159 -22.12 -2.32 -10.99
CA THR A 159 -22.65 -2.11 -12.35
C THR A 159 -21.55 -2.39 -13.37
N LEU A 160 -21.77 -3.28 -14.33
CA LEU A 160 -20.81 -3.49 -15.43
C LEU A 160 -20.73 -2.22 -16.30
N LEU A 161 -19.54 -1.63 -16.40
CA LEU A 161 -19.29 -0.43 -17.18
C LEU A 161 -18.67 -0.73 -18.54
N ASP A 162 -17.79 -1.73 -18.62
CA ASP A 162 -16.90 -1.97 -19.77
C ASP A 162 -16.31 -3.39 -19.73
N THR A 163 -15.79 -3.87 -20.86
CA THR A 163 -15.13 -5.19 -20.99
C THR A 163 -13.96 -5.13 -21.98
N GLN A 164 -12.85 -5.80 -21.67
CA GLN A 164 -11.67 -5.83 -22.55
C GLN A 164 -11.03 -7.22 -22.62
N THR A 165 -10.84 -7.74 -23.84
CA THR A 165 -10.01 -8.92 -24.10
C THR A 165 -8.52 -8.58 -23.96
N ILE A 166 -7.83 -9.36 -23.13
CA ILE A 166 -6.41 -9.20 -22.79
C ILE A 166 -5.55 -10.23 -23.51
N SER A 167 -6.08 -11.43 -23.71
CA SER A 167 -5.37 -12.56 -24.31
C SER A 167 -6.38 -13.54 -24.93
N SER A 168 -6.05 -14.11 -26.09
CA SER A 168 -6.93 -15.04 -26.80
C SER A 168 -6.10 -15.96 -27.72
N PRO A 169 -5.61 -17.12 -27.24
CA PRO A 169 -5.71 -17.65 -25.88
C PRO A 169 -4.58 -17.15 -24.95
N LEU A 170 -4.73 -17.39 -23.65
CA LEU A 170 -3.60 -17.43 -22.70
C LEU A 170 -2.58 -18.51 -23.11
N PRO A 171 -1.29 -18.37 -22.72
CA PRO A 171 -0.26 -19.36 -23.00
C PRO A 171 -0.62 -20.76 -22.47
N GLU A 172 -0.44 -21.78 -23.30
CA GLU A 172 -0.85 -23.15 -22.98
C GLU A 172 -0.18 -23.68 -21.69
N GLY A 173 -0.99 -24.32 -20.83
CA GLY A 173 -0.55 -24.85 -19.53
C GLY A 173 -0.38 -23.80 -18.43
N TRP A 174 -0.51 -22.51 -18.72
CA TRP A 174 -0.49 -21.44 -17.70
C TRP A 174 -1.91 -21.10 -17.23
N ARG A 175 -2.08 -20.90 -15.93
CA ARG A 175 -3.31 -20.34 -15.34
C ARG A 175 -3.00 -19.01 -14.67
N VAL A 176 -3.96 -18.10 -14.66
CA VAL A 176 -3.89 -16.91 -13.80
C VAL A 176 -4.06 -17.34 -12.34
N VAL A 177 -3.22 -16.77 -11.47
CA VAL A 177 -3.21 -16.96 -10.02
C VAL A 177 -3.78 -15.73 -9.32
N ALA A 178 -3.37 -14.54 -9.75
CA ALA A 178 -3.80 -13.27 -9.19
C ALA A 178 -3.60 -12.13 -10.21
N ALA A 179 -4.12 -10.96 -9.89
CA ALA A 179 -3.74 -9.71 -10.50
C ALA A 179 -3.39 -8.69 -9.42
N ALA A 180 -2.23 -8.05 -9.53
CA ALA A 180 -1.72 -7.09 -8.55
C ALA A 180 -0.56 -6.29 -9.17
N ASP A 181 -0.28 -5.09 -8.67
CA ASP A 181 0.74 -4.19 -9.20
C ASP A 181 2.15 -4.60 -8.73
N VAL A 182 2.84 -5.45 -9.50
CA VAL A 182 4.13 -6.07 -9.10
C VAL A 182 5.30 -5.12 -9.37
N ASN A 183 5.25 -4.35 -10.47
CA ASN A 183 6.27 -3.35 -10.78
C ASN A 183 6.08 -1.99 -10.06
N ARG A 184 4.93 -1.79 -9.39
CA ARG A 184 4.48 -0.55 -8.75
C ARG A 184 4.16 0.59 -9.74
N ASP A 185 3.64 0.28 -10.94
CA ASP A 185 3.28 1.26 -11.98
C ASP A 185 1.88 1.87 -11.87
N GLY A 186 1.12 1.44 -10.85
CA GLY A 186 -0.24 1.88 -10.58
C GLY A 186 -1.29 1.04 -11.29
N LYS A 187 -0.91 0.07 -12.13
CA LYS A 187 -1.81 -0.84 -12.83
C LYS A 187 -1.55 -2.30 -12.39
N PRO A 188 -2.59 -3.13 -12.21
CA PRO A 188 -2.40 -4.54 -11.88
C PRO A 188 -1.76 -5.35 -13.03
N ASP A 189 -0.65 -5.99 -12.71
CA ASP A 189 -0.03 -7.03 -13.54
C ASP A 189 -0.78 -8.37 -13.41
N LEU A 190 -0.57 -9.31 -14.33
CA LEU A 190 -1.12 -10.67 -14.23
C LEU A 190 -0.05 -11.65 -13.76
N ILE A 191 -0.32 -12.33 -12.65
CA ILE A 191 0.52 -13.40 -12.10
C ILE A 191 -0.01 -14.72 -12.63
N LEU A 192 0.84 -15.50 -13.31
CA LEU A 192 0.49 -16.81 -13.87
C LEU A 192 1.38 -17.91 -13.31
N GLU A 193 0.82 -19.09 -13.10
CA GLU A 193 1.58 -20.32 -12.81
C GLU A 193 1.38 -21.35 -13.92
N ASN A 194 2.47 -21.95 -14.36
CA ASN A 194 2.43 -23.11 -15.24
C ASN A 194 2.03 -24.36 -14.45
N SER A 195 0.85 -24.91 -14.76
CA SER A 195 0.21 -25.96 -13.94
C SER A 195 0.94 -27.30 -13.94
N LEU A 196 1.89 -27.53 -14.87
CA LEU A 196 2.74 -28.73 -14.91
C LEU A 196 4.07 -28.53 -14.18
N THR A 197 4.72 -27.39 -14.39
CA THR A 197 6.08 -27.13 -13.87
C THR A 197 6.12 -26.35 -12.56
N ARG A 198 4.99 -25.79 -12.12
CA ARG A 198 4.86 -24.89 -10.95
C ARG A 198 5.73 -23.63 -11.03
N LYS A 199 6.25 -23.30 -12.22
CA LYS A 199 6.95 -22.03 -12.48
C LYS A 199 5.94 -20.89 -12.46
N VAL A 200 6.34 -19.76 -11.89
CA VAL A 200 5.52 -18.54 -11.83
C VAL A 200 6.12 -17.48 -12.75
N MET A 201 5.25 -16.71 -13.39
CA MET A 201 5.62 -15.55 -14.19
C MET A 201 4.69 -14.39 -13.91
N VAL A 202 5.18 -13.17 -14.10
CA VAL A 202 4.37 -11.97 -14.20
C VAL A 202 4.33 -11.55 -15.66
N ASN A 203 3.13 -11.28 -16.17
CA ASN A 203 2.92 -10.48 -17.37
C ASN A 203 2.67 -9.05 -16.89
N TYR A 204 3.49 -8.10 -17.34
CA TYR A 204 3.32 -6.69 -17.03
C TYR A 204 2.31 -6.05 -17.98
N LEU A 205 1.33 -5.30 -17.48
CA LEU A 205 0.24 -4.75 -18.30
C LEU A 205 0.21 -3.22 -18.34
N SER A 206 -0.16 -2.68 -19.50
CA SER A 206 -0.75 -1.34 -19.58
C SER A 206 -1.95 -1.38 -20.49
N ASP A 207 -3.06 -0.79 -20.06
CA ASP A 207 -4.28 -0.58 -20.86
C ASP A 207 -4.78 -1.90 -21.47
N GLY A 208 -4.77 -2.94 -20.61
CA GLY A 208 -5.13 -4.32 -20.92
C GLY A 208 -4.29 -5.01 -22.00
N ARG A 209 -3.04 -4.58 -22.22
CA ARG A 209 -2.07 -5.27 -23.09
C ARG A 209 -0.84 -5.70 -22.30
N VAL A 210 -0.37 -6.92 -22.55
CA VAL A 210 0.91 -7.41 -22.01
C VAL A 210 2.06 -6.68 -22.71
N LEU A 211 2.83 -5.90 -21.96
CA LEU A 211 4.00 -5.17 -22.46
C LEU A 211 5.28 -6.02 -22.43
N SER A 212 5.45 -6.82 -21.38
CA SER A 212 6.60 -7.70 -21.18
C SER A 212 6.27 -8.78 -20.17
N SER A 213 7.10 -9.82 -20.10
CA SER A 213 6.93 -10.92 -19.13
C SER A 213 8.24 -11.22 -18.39
N ALA A 214 8.15 -11.67 -17.14
CA ALA A 214 9.30 -12.14 -16.38
C ALA A 214 8.94 -13.37 -15.53
N ALA A 215 9.79 -14.40 -15.56
CA ALA A 215 9.67 -15.55 -14.68
C ALA A 215 10.29 -15.26 -13.31
N PHE A 216 9.67 -15.76 -12.23
CA PHE A 216 10.16 -15.67 -10.85
C PHE A 216 9.73 -16.92 -10.06
N GLY A 217 10.08 -17.01 -8.78
CA GLY A 217 9.79 -18.23 -7.97
C GLY A 217 10.72 -19.42 -8.22
N GLY A 218 11.81 -19.26 -8.98
CA GLY A 218 12.82 -20.30 -9.19
C GLY A 218 12.35 -21.44 -10.10
N SER A 219 12.71 -22.68 -9.78
CA SER A 219 12.40 -23.87 -10.61
C SER A 219 10.96 -24.35 -10.52
N GLY A 220 10.10 -23.68 -9.73
CA GLY A 220 8.78 -24.16 -9.34
C GLY A 220 8.82 -25.10 -8.14
N LEU A 221 7.81 -25.01 -7.27
CA LEU A 221 7.70 -25.78 -6.03
C LEU A 221 6.74 -26.95 -6.21
N LYS A 222 7.27 -28.17 -6.40
CA LYS A 222 6.44 -29.38 -6.56
C LYS A 222 5.60 -29.64 -5.29
N GLY A 223 4.31 -29.93 -5.46
CA GLY A 223 3.35 -30.13 -4.36
C GLY A 223 2.85 -28.83 -3.72
N TRP A 224 3.20 -27.68 -4.29
CA TRP A 224 2.71 -26.37 -3.89
C TRP A 224 2.11 -25.64 -5.10
N SER A 225 1.02 -24.93 -4.87
CA SER A 225 0.40 -24.02 -5.84
C SER A 225 0.52 -22.59 -5.33
N ALA A 226 0.91 -21.66 -6.18
CA ALA A 226 0.72 -20.24 -5.92
C ALA A 226 -0.79 -19.93 -5.85
N VAL A 227 -1.19 -19.18 -4.82
CA VAL A 227 -2.59 -18.82 -4.50
C VAL A 227 -2.84 -17.31 -4.46
N GLY A 228 -1.79 -16.50 -4.52
CA GLY A 228 -1.89 -15.05 -4.71
C GLY A 228 -0.60 -14.32 -4.37
N MET A 229 -0.62 -13.00 -4.54
CA MET A 229 0.45 -12.10 -4.11
C MET A 229 -0.12 -11.00 -3.22
N ARG A 230 0.63 -10.59 -2.20
CA ARG A 230 0.28 -9.50 -1.30
C ARG A 230 1.53 -9.02 -0.56
N ASP A 231 1.62 -7.74 -0.23
CA ASP A 231 2.64 -7.26 0.72
C ASP A 231 2.34 -7.80 2.15
N VAL A 232 3.03 -8.89 2.53
CA VAL A 232 2.83 -9.63 3.80
C VAL A 232 3.68 -9.01 4.91
N ASN A 233 4.84 -8.44 4.56
CA ASN A 233 5.80 -7.89 5.51
C ASN A 233 5.74 -6.35 5.69
N GLN A 234 4.96 -5.65 4.86
CA GLN A 234 4.81 -4.19 4.79
C GLN A 234 6.07 -3.41 4.35
N ASP A 235 6.90 -3.98 3.47
CA ASP A 235 8.02 -3.32 2.78
C ASP A 235 7.61 -2.66 1.43
N GLY A 236 6.33 -2.80 1.07
CA GLY A 236 5.69 -2.30 -0.14
C GLY A 236 5.83 -3.23 -1.35
N HIS A 237 6.63 -4.30 -1.29
CA HIS A 237 6.74 -5.27 -2.37
C HIS A 237 5.76 -6.41 -2.16
N LEU A 238 5.24 -6.94 -3.26
CA LEU A 238 4.30 -8.04 -3.20
C LEU A 238 5.05 -9.35 -2.96
N ASP A 239 4.70 -10.03 -1.87
CA ASP A 239 5.20 -11.36 -1.54
C ASP A 239 4.33 -12.43 -2.19
N LEU A 240 4.93 -13.55 -2.61
CA LEU A 240 4.21 -14.64 -3.27
C LEU A 240 3.77 -15.69 -2.25
N ILE A 241 2.47 -15.96 -2.22
CA ILE A 241 1.85 -16.89 -1.28
C ILE A 241 1.56 -18.21 -1.99
N TYR A 242 2.05 -19.30 -1.40
CA TYR A 242 1.87 -20.67 -1.83
C TYR A 242 1.03 -21.45 -0.82
N ALA A 243 0.15 -22.32 -1.31
CA ALA A 243 -0.52 -23.35 -0.53
C ALA A 243 -0.01 -24.74 -0.92
N ASN A 244 0.16 -25.62 0.06
CA ASN A 244 0.50 -27.02 -0.20
C ASN A 244 -0.72 -27.78 -0.72
N ASP A 245 -0.55 -28.49 -1.85
CA ASP A 245 -1.63 -29.16 -2.57
C ASP A 245 -2.31 -30.29 -1.75
N GLN A 246 -1.66 -30.81 -0.70
CA GLN A 246 -2.13 -31.93 0.11
C GLN A 246 -2.50 -31.52 1.54
N THR A 247 -1.65 -30.71 2.18
CA THR A 247 -1.78 -30.36 3.60
C THR A 247 -2.53 -29.06 3.84
N GLY A 248 -2.67 -28.18 2.84
CA GLY A 248 -3.22 -26.83 3.02
C GLY A 248 -2.31 -25.88 3.81
N GLN A 249 -1.09 -26.27 4.16
CA GLN A 249 -0.09 -25.38 4.76
C GLN A 249 0.22 -24.20 3.84
N ILE A 250 0.49 -23.03 4.43
CA ILE A 250 0.72 -21.77 3.71
C ILE A 250 2.15 -21.30 3.91
N MET A 251 2.85 -21.05 2.81
CA MET A 251 4.20 -20.51 2.78
C MET A 251 4.21 -19.20 2.00
N VAL A 252 4.92 -18.20 2.52
CA VAL A 252 5.20 -16.94 1.82
C VAL A 252 6.66 -16.93 1.38
N SER A 253 6.89 -16.56 0.12
CA SER A 253 8.20 -16.20 -0.42
C SER A 253 8.27 -14.70 -0.56
N TYR A 254 9.22 -14.08 0.13
CA TYR A 254 9.37 -12.64 0.19
C TYR A 254 10.18 -12.11 -0.98
N TYR A 255 9.75 -10.98 -1.55
CA TYR A 255 10.38 -10.37 -2.72
C TYR A 255 10.72 -8.89 -2.51
N GLY A 256 11.59 -8.36 -3.37
CA GLY A 256 11.92 -6.95 -3.37
C GLY A 256 12.62 -6.47 -4.64
N GLY A 257 13.34 -5.36 -4.52
CA GLY A 257 14.12 -4.77 -5.62
C GLY A 257 13.27 -3.99 -6.61
N SER A 258 13.91 -3.37 -7.60
CA SER A 258 13.32 -2.33 -8.47
C SER A 258 12.16 -2.77 -9.38
N ARG A 259 11.79 -4.05 -9.41
CA ARG A 259 10.62 -4.60 -10.10
C ARG A 259 9.82 -5.60 -9.24
N GLY A 260 10.05 -5.65 -7.93
CA GLY A 260 9.35 -6.57 -7.02
C GLY A 260 9.63 -8.07 -7.24
N LEU A 261 10.70 -8.45 -7.96
CA LEU A 261 11.00 -9.85 -8.31
C LEU A 261 12.30 -10.41 -7.72
N THR A 262 13.07 -9.63 -6.95
CA THR A 262 14.28 -10.13 -6.28
C THR A 262 13.87 -10.99 -5.09
N PHE A 263 14.07 -12.30 -5.16
CA PHE A 263 13.80 -13.21 -4.03
C PHE A 263 14.69 -12.90 -2.82
N LEU A 264 14.08 -12.79 -1.64
CA LEU A 264 14.78 -12.48 -0.40
C LEU A 264 14.90 -13.69 0.53
N LYS A 265 13.77 -14.32 0.88
CA LYS A 265 13.67 -15.48 1.78
C LYS A 265 12.28 -16.13 1.68
N SER A 266 12.04 -17.25 2.35
CA SER A 266 10.68 -17.80 2.55
C SER A 266 10.40 -18.10 4.02
N ALA A 267 9.13 -18.12 4.41
CA ALA A 267 8.68 -18.56 5.74
C ALA A 267 7.29 -19.23 5.65
N TYR A 268 6.98 -20.12 6.58
CA TYR A 268 5.61 -20.57 6.77
C TYR A 268 4.78 -19.44 7.38
N LEU A 269 3.62 -19.16 6.77
CA LEU A 269 2.58 -18.29 7.33
C LEU A 269 1.60 -19.12 8.16
N ASP A 270 1.23 -20.31 7.67
CA ASP A 270 0.57 -21.35 8.45
C ASP A 270 1.31 -22.68 8.22
N SER A 271 2.01 -23.14 9.26
CA SER A 271 2.71 -24.44 9.24
C SER A 271 1.80 -25.60 9.67
N THR A 272 0.56 -25.34 10.09
CA THR A 272 -0.38 -26.38 10.50
C THR A 272 -1.13 -26.94 9.28
N PRO A 273 -1.17 -28.27 9.09
CA PRO A 273 -2.02 -28.87 8.07
C PRO A 273 -3.49 -28.54 8.32
N SER A 274 -4.14 -27.93 7.32
CA SER A 274 -5.58 -27.72 7.24
C SER A 274 -6.15 -28.41 5.99
N PRO A 275 -6.17 -29.76 5.91
CA PRO A 275 -6.65 -30.47 4.72
C PRO A 275 -8.11 -30.14 4.45
N GLY A 276 -8.48 -29.98 3.18
CA GLY A 276 -9.84 -29.62 2.79
C GLY A 276 -10.18 -28.13 2.94
N TRP A 277 -9.23 -27.27 3.28
CA TRP A 277 -9.37 -25.81 3.20
C TRP A 277 -8.66 -25.27 1.95
N THR A 278 -9.18 -24.18 1.39
CA THR A 278 -8.53 -23.42 0.31
C THR A 278 -8.30 -21.97 0.76
N THR A 279 -7.12 -21.43 0.45
CA THR A 279 -6.73 -20.06 0.83
C THR A 279 -6.97 -19.10 -0.32
N VAL A 280 -7.56 -17.96 0.03
CA VAL A 280 -7.85 -16.84 -0.84
C VAL A 280 -7.10 -15.63 -0.31
N VAL A 281 -6.24 -15.07 -1.15
CA VAL A 281 -5.53 -13.83 -0.89
C VAL A 281 -6.45 -12.67 -1.30
N PRO A 282 -6.70 -11.66 -0.45
CA PRO A 282 -7.45 -10.47 -0.84
C PRO A 282 -6.79 -9.75 -2.01
N SER A 283 -7.61 -9.19 -2.88
CA SER A 283 -7.15 -8.25 -3.88
C SER A 283 -6.60 -7.00 -3.22
N GLU A 284 -5.54 -6.44 -3.80
CA GLU A 284 -5.15 -5.07 -3.51
C GLU A 284 -6.04 -4.13 -4.34
N THR A 285 -7.25 -3.88 -3.83
CA THR A 285 -8.01 -2.71 -4.24
C THR A 285 -7.23 -1.49 -3.75
N GLN A 286 -6.64 -0.71 -4.68
CA GLN A 286 -6.19 0.62 -4.33
C GLN A 286 -7.41 1.39 -3.86
N ALA A 287 -7.45 1.76 -2.58
CA ALA A 287 -8.60 2.46 -2.04
C ALA A 287 -8.80 3.76 -2.83
N ALA A 288 -9.94 3.88 -3.52
CA ALA A 288 -10.38 5.14 -4.10
C ALA A 288 -10.19 6.24 -3.05
N ALA A 289 -9.67 7.40 -3.45
CA ALA A 289 -9.63 8.55 -2.56
C ALA A 289 -11.07 9.02 -2.32
N VAL A 290 -11.74 8.44 -1.32
CA VAL A 290 -13.14 8.73 -0.97
C VAL A 290 -13.25 10.22 -0.68
N SER A 291 -13.70 10.96 -1.68
CA SER A 291 -14.09 12.36 -1.53
C SER A 291 -15.33 12.39 -0.66
N SER A 292 -15.18 12.85 0.58
CA SER A 292 -16.25 12.92 1.57
C SER A 292 -17.27 14.01 1.24
N GLY A 293 -18.11 13.74 0.24
CA GLY A 293 -19.32 14.48 -0.05
C GLY A 293 -20.40 14.17 0.98
N GLY A 294 -20.65 15.08 1.91
CA GLY A 294 -21.85 15.06 2.75
C GLY A 294 -23.11 15.32 1.91
N PRO A 295 -24.29 14.80 2.32
CA PRO A 295 -25.47 14.77 1.44
C PRO A 295 -26.23 16.11 1.43
N GLY A 296 -26.78 16.48 0.26
CA GLY A 296 -27.85 17.48 0.20
C GLY A 296 -28.08 18.16 -1.15
N GLY A 297 -29.31 18.04 -1.67
CA GLY A 297 -29.99 19.13 -2.38
C GLY A 297 -29.85 19.19 -3.90
N LEU A 298 -30.97 18.96 -4.60
CA LEU A 298 -31.17 19.37 -5.98
C LEU A 298 -31.27 20.90 -6.08
N ASN A 299 -30.54 21.54 -7.00
CA ASN A 299 -31.15 22.35 -8.09
C ASN A 299 -30.13 23.07 -8.99
N SER A 300 -30.31 22.84 -10.30
CA SER A 300 -30.27 23.76 -11.45
C SER A 300 -29.51 25.10 -11.44
N ALA A 301 -28.92 25.33 -12.63
CA ALA A 301 -28.73 26.59 -13.36
C ALA A 301 -27.33 27.24 -13.35
N ALA A 302 -26.89 27.62 -14.55
CA ALA A 302 -25.63 28.30 -14.82
C ALA A 302 -25.80 29.82 -14.80
N GLY A 303 -24.73 30.56 -14.45
CA GLY A 303 -24.64 31.99 -14.76
C GLY A 303 -23.71 32.82 -13.88
N ALA A 304 -23.04 33.78 -14.54
CA ALA A 304 -22.44 35.00 -13.98
C ALA A 304 -21.23 34.89 -13.01
N MET A 305 -20.06 35.14 -13.60
CA MET A 305 -18.85 35.61 -12.91
C MET A 305 -19.04 37.05 -12.39
N THR A 306 -18.89 37.30 -11.09
CA THR A 306 -18.65 38.63 -10.52
C THR A 306 -17.69 38.55 -9.32
N SER A 307 -16.96 39.65 -9.06
CA SER A 307 -15.86 39.74 -8.10
C SER A 307 -16.28 40.29 -6.73
N MET A 308 -15.64 39.84 -5.65
CA MET A 308 -14.72 40.65 -4.83
C MET A 308 -14.26 39.97 -3.51
N ASN A 309 -12.97 40.16 -3.22
CA ASN A 309 -12.29 40.28 -1.90
C ASN A 309 -12.38 39.19 -0.78
N SER A 310 -11.21 38.56 -0.61
CA SER A 310 -10.42 38.51 0.64
C SER A 310 -10.92 37.72 1.86
N SER A 311 -10.78 36.39 1.82
CA SER A 311 -10.14 35.62 2.91
C SER A 311 -9.69 34.20 2.50
N SER A 312 -9.36 33.97 1.23
CA SER A 312 -9.01 32.64 0.72
C SER A 312 -7.57 32.24 1.11
N SER A 313 -7.39 31.76 2.34
CA SER A 313 -6.23 30.94 2.70
C SER A 313 -6.19 29.73 1.76
N GLY A 314 -5.32 29.77 0.74
CA GLY A 314 -5.19 28.68 -0.22
C GLY A 314 -4.96 27.36 0.50
N SER A 315 -5.65 26.31 0.06
CA SER A 315 -5.54 24.99 0.70
C SER A 315 -4.17 24.36 0.44
N ILE A 316 -3.81 23.37 1.25
CA ILE A 316 -2.66 22.51 0.98
C ILE A 316 -3.01 21.56 -0.18
N LEU A 317 -2.06 21.30 -1.07
CA LEU A 317 -2.15 20.27 -2.11
C LEU A 317 -1.15 19.16 -1.79
N LEU A 318 -1.64 17.97 -1.46
CA LEU A 318 -0.82 16.80 -1.11
C LEU A 318 -0.69 15.88 -2.32
N TYR A 319 0.53 15.63 -2.80
CA TYR A 319 0.76 14.61 -3.82
C TYR A 319 0.57 13.20 -3.22
N VAL A 320 -0.21 12.37 -3.92
CA VAL A 320 -0.51 10.97 -3.57
C VAL A 320 -0.34 10.03 -4.78
N GLY A 321 0.34 10.50 -5.83
CA GLY A 321 0.51 9.76 -7.07
C GLY A 321 1.67 8.76 -7.03
N GLY A 322 1.87 8.10 -8.17
CA GLY A 322 2.87 7.06 -8.38
C GLY A 322 4.27 7.50 -7.92
N GLY A 323 5.00 6.53 -7.38
CA GLY A 323 6.32 6.70 -6.79
C GLY A 323 6.35 7.17 -5.33
N THR A 324 5.24 7.65 -4.75
CA THR A 324 5.15 7.85 -3.29
C THR A 324 4.92 6.53 -2.55
N SER A 325 5.27 6.45 -1.28
CA SER A 325 4.84 5.33 -0.42
C SER A 325 3.47 5.60 0.17
N SER A 326 2.61 4.57 0.24
CA SER A 326 1.31 4.63 0.91
C SER A 326 1.46 4.96 2.40
N GLY A 327 2.54 4.50 3.03
CA GLY A 327 2.90 4.83 4.41
C GLY A 327 3.21 6.32 4.59
N ASP A 328 4.07 6.88 3.74
CA ASP A 328 4.45 8.30 3.73
C ASP A 328 3.22 9.20 3.55
N VAL A 329 2.40 8.91 2.55
CA VAL A 329 1.14 9.62 2.29
C VAL A 329 0.22 9.56 3.51
N SER A 330 0.11 8.40 4.16
CA SER A 330 -0.75 8.21 5.34
C SER A 330 -0.23 8.95 6.58
N ALA A 331 1.09 9.00 6.78
CA ALA A 331 1.73 9.75 7.84
C ALA A 331 1.49 11.26 7.68
N VAL A 332 1.69 11.80 6.46
CA VAL A 332 1.40 13.21 6.15
C VAL A 332 -0.09 13.53 6.31
N LYS A 333 -1.00 12.70 5.80
CA LYS A 333 -2.47 12.88 6.01
C LYS A 333 -2.82 12.94 7.50
N SER A 334 -2.25 12.04 8.30
CA SER A 334 -2.47 11.97 9.76
C SER A 334 -1.98 13.25 10.46
N LEU A 335 -0.79 13.73 10.09
CA LEU A 335 -0.23 14.98 10.58
C LEU A 335 -1.14 16.17 10.23
N LEU A 336 -1.50 16.34 8.95
CA LEU A 336 -2.36 17.46 8.52
C LEU A 336 -3.73 17.46 9.22
N ASN A 337 -4.34 16.28 9.39
CA ASN A 337 -5.58 16.10 10.14
C ASN A 337 -5.42 16.50 11.62
N SER A 338 -4.34 16.06 12.28
CA SER A 338 -4.06 16.42 13.69
C SER A 338 -3.83 17.91 13.92
N LEU A 339 -3.40 18.63 12.88
CA LEU A 339 -3.20 20.08 12.89
C LEU A 339 -4.47 20.86 12.51
N GLY A 340 -5.57 20.18 12.15
CA GLY A 340 -6.80 20.81 11.67
C GLY A 340 -6.67 21.50 10.30
N LEU A 341 -5.66 21.14 9.50
CA LEU A 341 -5.35 21.82 8.24
C LEU A 341 -6.13 21.21 7.08
N ARG A 342 -6.81 22.06 6.29
CA ARG A 342 -7.54 21.64 5.09
C ARG A 342 -6.55 21.40 3.93
N TYR A 343 -6.62 20.21 3.34
CA TYR A 343 -5.86 19.84 2.15
C TYR A 343 -6.74 19.18 1.09
N ALA A 344 -6.32 19.29 -0.16
CA ALA A 344 -6.73 18.45 -1.28
C ALA A 344 -5.62 17.44 -1.59
N THR A 345 -5.96 16.33 -2.24
CA THR A 345 -4.98 15.35 -2.75
C THR A 345 -4.92 15.39 -4.27
N VAL A 346 -3.74 15.10 -4.83
CA VAL A 346 -3.54 15.03 -6.28
C VAL A 346 -2.68 13.81 -6.66
N ASN A 347 -3.17 12.97 -7.56
CA ASN A 347 -2.41 11.85 -8.13
C ASN A 347 -1.60 12.30 -9.37
N SER A 348 -0.88 11.37 -10.00
CA SER A 348 0.02 11.70 -11.13
C SER A 348 -0.73 12.25 -12.35
N SER A 349 -1.80 11.58 -12.79
CA SER A 349 -2.60 12.00 -13.95
C SER A 349 -3.30 13.35 -13.70
N GLN A 350 -3.83 13.54 -12.48
CA GLN A 350 -4.42 14.81 -12.07
C GLN A 350 -3.37 15.93 -12.11
N LEU A 351 -2.17 15.71 -11.56
CA LEU A 351 -1.10 16.71 -11.55
C LEU A 351 -0.58 17.03 -12.97
N ASP A 352 -0.56 16.04 -13.86
CA ASP A 352 -0.29 16.20 -15.29
C ASP A 352 -1.34 17.05 -16.02
N SER A 353 -2.60 16.97 -15.60
CA SER A 353 -3.68 17.80 -16.15
C SER A 353 -3.72 19.24 -15.58
N MET A 354 -3.04 19.52 -14.47
CA MET A 354 -3.12 20.82 -13.79
C MET A 354 -2.32 21.92 -14.49
N SER A 355 -3.02 23.01 -14.81
CA SER A 355 -2.40 24.29 -15.19
C SER A 355 -1.72 24.98 -14.01
N VAL A 356 -0.78 25.89 -14.31
CA VAL A 356 -0.13 26.76 -13.31
C VAL A 356 -1.17 27.55 -12.49
N GLY A 357 -2.27 28.00 -13.11
CA GLY A 357 -3.34 28.73 -12.42
C GLY A 357 -4.10 27.87 -11.39
N GLN A 358 -4.38 26.60 -11.72
CA GLN A 358 -5.00 25.66 -10.77
C GLN A 358 -4.05 25.33 -9.61
N LEU A 359 -2.75 25.22 -9.88
CA LEU A 359 -1.73 25.01 -8.83
C LEU A 359 -1.64 26.23 -7.90
N LEU A 360 -1.62 27.45 -8.45
CA LEU A 360 -1.60 28.70 -7.67
C LEU A 360 -2.87 28.96 -6.84
N ALA A 361 -3.96 28.21 -7.03
CA ALA A 361 -5.10 28.23 -6.12
C ALA A 361 -4.78 27.58 -4.75
N HIS A 362 -3.70 26.79 -4.68
CA HIS A 362 -3.18 26.18 -3.46
C HIS A 362 -2.03 27.01 -2.89
N ARG A 363 -1.93 27.03 -1.55
CA ARG A 363 -0.90 27.83 -0.85
C ARG A 363 0.43 27.09 -0.74
N LEU A 364 0.36 25.77 -0.55
CA LEU A 364 1.49 24.87 -0.27
C LEU A 364 1.27 23.54 -1.00
N PHE A 365 2.26 23.10 -1.76
CA PHE A 365 2.35 21.76 -2.32
C PHE A 365 3.24 20.88 -1.43
N VAL A 366 2.72 19.74 -0.96
CA VAL A 366 3.44 18.78 -0.12
C VAL A 366 3.76 17.54 -0.95
N MET A 367 5.04 17.19 -1.00
CA MET A 367 5.58 16.00 -1.66
C MET A 367 6.12 15.04 -0.58
N PRO A 368 5.44 13.91 -0.31
CA PRO A 368 5.87 12.92 0.68
C PRO A 368 7.11 12.12 0.28
N GLY A 369 7.49 11.17 1.14
CA GLY A 369 8.48 10.12 0.83
C GLY A 369 8.03 9.10 -0.22
N GLY A 370 8.91 8.14 -0.50
CA GLY A 370 8.78 7.15 -1.57
C GLY A 370 10.08 7.02 -2.36
N ASN A 371 9.99 6.81 -3.68
CA ASN A 371 11.13 6.76 -4.58
C ASN A 371 11.17 7.98 -5.51
N ALA A 372 12.11 8.88 -5.29
CA ALA A 372 12.22 10.13 -6.05
C ALA A 372 12.66 9.98 -7.53
N VAL A 373 13.08 8.79 -7.97
CA VAL A 373 13.23 8.47 -9.40
C VAL A 373 11.85 8.14 -9.98
N SER A 374 11.15 7.22 -9.33
CA SER A 374 9.79 6.79 -9.68
C SER A 374 8.80 7.97 -9.72
N ILE A 375 8.76 8.83 -8.68
CA ILE A 375 7.91 10.04 -8.66
C ILE A 375 8.10 10.90 -9.91
N GLY A 376 9.35 11.01 -10.39
CA GLY A 376 9.63 11.73 -11.64
C GLY A 376 9.19 10.99 -12.90
N GLN A 377 9.20 9.65 -12.88
CA GLN A 377 8.77 8.83 -14.02
C GLN A 377 7.24 8.82 -14.22
N TYR A 378 6.44 8.90 -13.15
CA TYR A 378 4.98 9.01 -13.24
C TYR A 378 4.47 10.41 -13.62
N LEU A 379 5.33 11.42 -13.62
CA LEU A 379 4.95 12.79 -13.96
C LEU A 379 5.51 13.19 -15.32
N SER A 380 4.69 13.87 -16.11
CA SER A 380 5.11 14.50 -17.36
C SER A 380 6.11 15.64 -17.11
N ARG A 381 6.91 15.97 -18.13
CA ARG A 381 7.79 17.15 -18.08
C ARG A 381 6.99 18.45 -17.96
N THR A 382 5.74 18.45 -18.43
CA THR A 382 4.81 19.57 -18.31
C THR A 382 4.37 19.77 -16.87
N ALA A 383 3.98 18.73 -16.13
CA ALA A 383 3.63 18.83 -14.71
C ALA A 383 4.77 19.39 -13.86
N THR A 384 5.98 18.85 -13.99
CA THR A 384 7.12 19.30 -13.17
C THR A 384 7.52 20.74 -13.51
N ASN A 385 7.40 21.15 -14.78
CA ASN A 385 7.52 22.54 -15.18
C ASN A 385 6.39 23.42 -14.61
N ASN A 386 5.13 22.96 -14.62
CA ASN A 386 3.97 23.70 -14.10
C ASN A 386 4.05 23.89 -12.58
N VAL A 387 4.36 22.83 -11.83
CA VAL A 387 4.59 22.87 -10.38
C VAL A 387 5.74 23.81 -10.05
N ARG A 388 6.89 23.71 -10.75
CA ARG A 388 8.00 24.65 -10.56
C ARG A 388 7.58 26.09 -10.84
N THR A 389 6.81 26.33 -11.90
CA THR A 389 6.35 27.68 -12.30
C THR A 389 5.34 28.24 -11.31
N ALA A 390 4.46 27.40 -10.75
CA ALA A 390 3.56 27.79 -9.66
C ALA A 390 4.33 28.13 -8.38
N ILE A 391 5.40 27.39 -8.06
CA ILE A 391 6.25 27.70 -6.91
C ILE A 391 7.01 29.02 -7.15
N SER A 392 7.64 29.23 -8.32
CA SER A 392 8.26 30.53 -8.63
C SER A 392 7.25 31.68 -8.66
N GLY A 393 5.98 31.39 -8.98
CA GLY A 393 4.86 32.33 -8.93
C GLY A 393 4.27 32.61 -7.55
N GLY A 394 4.65 31.88 -6.50
CA GLY A 394 4.22 32.14 -5.12
C GLY A 394 3.61 30.97 -4.35
N MET A 395 3.30 29.84 -5.00
CA MET A 395 2.97 28.60 -4.27
C MET A 395 4.18 28.17 -3.42
N HIS A 396 3.95 27.55 -2.27
CA HIS A 396 5.03 27.06 -1.41
C HIS A 396 5.24 25.55 -1.56
N TYR A 397 6.36 25.03 -1.05
CA TYR A 397 6.74 23.62 -1.18
C TYR A 397 7.20 23.03 0.15
N LEU A 398 6.77 21.81 0.45
CA LEU A 398 7.33 20.97 1.50
C LEU A 398 7.69 19.61 0.90
N GLY A 399 8.99 19.29 0.86
CA GLY A 399 9.49 18.00 0.40
C GLY A 399 10.01 17.16 1.55
N LEU A 400 9.44 15.98 1.79
CA LEU A 400 9.85 15.05 2.84
C LEU A 400 10.55 13.84 2.22
N CYS A 401 11.75 13.50 2.69
CA CYS A 401 12.62 12.44 2.17
C CYS A 401 12.76 12.46 0.63
N ALA A 402 12.01 11.62 -0.09
CA ALA A 402 11.94 11.60 -1.54
C ALA A 402 11.48 12.94 -2.13
N GLY A 403 10.60 13.67 -1.46
CA GLY A 403 10.23 15.04 -1.81
C GLY A 403 11.40 16.04 -1.71
N GLY A 404 12.37 15.80 -0.82
CA GLY A 404 13.63 16.53 -0.78
C GLY A 404 14.47 16.28 -2.03
N PHE A 405 14.67 15.00 -2.39
CA PHE A 405 15.31 14.61 -3.64
C PHE A 405 14.59 15.14 -4.90
N PHE A 406 13.25 15.24 -4.85
CA PHE A 406 12.40 15.68 -5.97
C PHE A 406 12.52 17.18 -6.27
N ALA A 407 12.88 18.00 -5.28
CA ALA A 407 13.22 19.40 -5.49
C ALA A 407 14.55 19.58 -6.26
N GLY A 408 15.45 18.60 -6.15
CA GLY A 408 16.80 18.61 -6.71
C GLY A 408 16.88 18.54 -8.24
N ARG A 409 18.07 18.87 -8.76
CA ARG A 409 18.46 18.65 -10.15
C ARG A 409 18.68 17.15 -10.40
N SER A 410 18.18 16.66 -11.53
CA SER A 410 18.39 15.27 -11.97
C SER A 410 18.22 15.14 -13.48
N MET A 411 18.70 14.03 -14.04
CA MET A 411 18.33 13.58 -15.40
C MET A 411 16.94 12.96 -15.43
N TYR A 412 16.42 12.48 -14.29
CA TYR A 412 15.03 12.09 -14.13
C TYR A 412 14.15 13.33 -14.04
N ASN A 413 12.87 13.20 -14.38
CA ASN A 413 11.97 14.34 -14.45
C ASN A 413 11.56 14.84 -13.05
N ARG A 414 12.42 15.69 -12.46
CA ARG A 414 12.25 16.32 -11.14
C ARG A 414 12.06 17.82 -11.27
N LEU A 415 11.72 18.51 -10.17
CA LEU A 415 11.49 19.95 -10.21
C LEU A 415 12.75 20.73 -10.63
N GLN A 416 13.96 20.32 -10.21
CA GLN A 416 15.20 21.07 -10.48
C GLN A 416 15.17 22.51 -9.91
N MET A 417 14.41 22.74 -8.83
CA MET A 417 14.31 24.06 -8.18
C MET A 417 15.62 24.49 -7.54
N THR A 418 16.35 23.55 -6.94
CA THR A 418 17.53 23.87 -6.13
C THR A 418 18.82 23.95 -6.93
N GLY A 419 18.84 23.41 -8.15
CA GLY A 419 20.05 23.23 -8.97
C GLY A 419 20.99 22.11 -8.48
N VAL A 420 20.82 21.61 -7.26
CA VAL A 420 21.70 20.63 -6.61
C VAL A 420 21.32 19.20 -6.97
N ILE A 421 22.31 18.36 -7.31
CA ILE A 421 22.13 16.91 -7.38
C ILE A 421 22.35 16.34 -5.98
N TYR A 422 21.27 16.16 -5.22
CA TYR A 422 21.35 15.56 -3.88
C TYR A 422 21.78 14.10 -3.95
N ARG A 423 22.60 13.70 -2.96
CA ARG A 423 23.01 12.32 -2.69
C ARG A 423 22.28 11.80 -1.45
N PHE A 424 22.38 10.51 -1.16
CA PHE A 424 21.93 9.99 0.13
C PHE A 424 22.79 10.52 1.27
N PHE A 425 22.21 10.64 2.46
CA PHE A 425 22.96 10.83 3.70
C PHE A 425 23.94 9.67 3.93
N SER A 426 25.05 9.91 4.65
CA SER A 426 26.22 9.03 4.71
C SER A 426 25.92 7.60 5.21
N ALA A 427 24.93 7.41 6.07
CA ALA A 427 24.46 6.10 6.54
C ALA A 427 24.16 5.09 5.41
N TYR A 428 23.58 5.57 4.30
CA TYR A 428 23.29 4.74 3.12
C TYR A 428 24.54 4.02 2.58
N TYR A 429 25.67 4.75 2.53
CA TYR A 429 26.94 4.22 2.03
C TYR A 429 27.66 3.30 3.04
N HIS A 430 27.17 3.24 4.28
CA HIS A 430 27.58 2.28 5.31
C HIS A 430 26.64 1.06 5.40
N GLY A 431 25.68 0.91 4.46
CA GLY A 431 24.71 -0.19 4.45
C GLY A 431 23.57 -0.03 5.45
N ILE A 432 23.39 1.18 6.01
CA ILE A 432 22.28 1.54 6.88
C ILE A 432 21.24 2.28 6.02
N TYR A 433 20.12 1.62 5.75
CA TYR A 433 19.04 2.15 4.91
C TYR A 433 17.88 2.74 5.72
N LYS A 434 17.86 2.50 7.03
CA LYS A 434 16.82 2.95 7.95
C LYS A 434 17.36 3.03 9.38
N GLU A 435 17.24 4.17 10.05
CA GLU A 435 17.69 4.34 11.44
C GLU A 435 16.98 5.49 12.18
N ALA A 436 17.23 5.58 13.50
CA ALA A 436 16.92 6.75 14.31
C ALA A 436 18.12 7.71 14.28
N VAL A 437 18.14 8.65 13.32
CA VAL A 437 19.27 9.55 13.11
C VAL A 437 19.12 10.84 13.91
N ASN A 438 20.19 11.26 14.58
CA ASN A 438 20.16 12.46 15.39
C ASN A 438 20.38 13.73 14.55
N ILE A 439 19.29 14.49 14.31
CA ILE A 439 19.38 15.83 13.73
C ILE A 439 19.66 16.85 14.83
N THR A 440 20.53 17.82 14.56
CA THR A 440 20.83 18.95 15.46
C THR A 440 20.23 20.22 14.89
N LEU A 441 19.55 20.99 15.75
CA LEU A 441 19.01 22.32 15.46
C LEU A 441 19.97 23.43 15.91
N PRO A 442 19.84 24.66 15.36
CA PRO A 442 20.44 25.87 15.91
C PRO A 442 20.14 26.00 17.41
N GLY A 443 21.14 26.43 18.18
CA GLY A 443 21.11 26.38 19.66
C GLY A 443 21.48 25.02 20.27
N GLY A 444 21.72 23.98 19.45
CA GLY A 444 22.27 22.70 19.91
C GLY A 444 21.25 21.67 20.41
N ALA A 445 19.95 21.96 20.30
CA ALA A 445 18.89 20.98 20.54
C ALA A 445 19.01 19.81 19.54
N LYS A 446 18.70 18.59 20.00
CA LYS A 446 18.93 17.36 19.26
C LYS A 446 17.71 16.46 19.30
N TYR A 447 17.28 15.99 18.13
CA TYR A 447 16.18 15.05 17.97
C TYR A 447 16.66 13.83 17.19
N ASP A 448 16.50 12.63 17.75
CA ASP A 448 16.61 11.40 16.96
C ASP A 448 15.31 11.16 16.20
N MET A 449 15.37 11.27 14.89
CA MET A 449 14.23 11.19 13.99
C MET A 449 14.34 9.97 13.09
N TYR A 450 13.18 9.49 12.65
CA TYR A 450 13.15 8.40 11.67
C TYR A 450 13.77 8.85 10.35
N TRP A 451 14.76 8.12 9.87
CA TRP A 451 15.34 8.31 8.56
C TRP A 451 15.30 7.00 7.79
N GLN A 452 14.97 7.07 6.51
CA GLN A 452 15.00 5.96 5.57
C GLN A 452 15.42 6.50 4.21
N ASP A 453 16.62 6.12 3.75
CA ASP A 453 17.16 6.50 2.44
C ASP A 453 17.02 7.99 2.07
N GLY A 454 17.07 8.89 3.05
CA GLY A 454 16.87 10.33 2.87
C GLY A 454 18.10 11.06 2.31
N PRO A 455 17.91 12.21 1.65
CA PRO A 455 18.98 12.99 1.04
C PRO A 455 19.90 13.70 2.06
N ASP A 456 21.17 13.86 1.71
CA ASP A 456 21.93 15.04 2.13
C ASP A 456 21.39 16.24 1.34
N LEU A 457 20.86 17.25 2.04
CA LEU A 457 20.24 18.45 1.45
C LEU A 457 21.22 19.64 1.31
N SER A 458 22.52 19.42 1.52
CA SER A 458 23.54 20.47 1.47
C SER A 458 23.62 21.16 0.11
N GLY A 459 24.03 22.43 0.12
CA GLY A 459 24.26 23.23 -1.11
C GLY A 459 23.06 24.02 -1.63
N TRP A 460 21.92 24.05 -0.92
CA TRP A 460 20.81 24.95 -1.23
C TRP A 460 20.08 25.39 0.04
N GLY A 461 19.69 26.67 0.06
CA GLY A 461 18.91 27.27 1.15
C GLY A 461 19.72 27.48 2.44
N ASN A 462 19.03 27.99 3.46
CA ASN A 462 19.53 28.08 4.82
C ASN A 462 19.36 26.71 5.50
N VAL A 463 20.32 26.31 6.35
CA VAL A 463 20.31 25.00 7.00
C VAL A 463 19.56 25.09 8.33
N VAL A 464 18.36 24.50 8.39
CA VAL A 464 17.49 24.47 9.58
C VAL A 464 17.89 23.35 10.54
N ALA A 465 18.41 22.23 10.03
CA ALA A 465 18.94 21.14 10.85
C ALA A 465 20.10 20.42 10.16
N LYS A 466 21.03 19.86 10.95
CA LYS A 466 22.19 19.11 10.47
C LYS A 466 22.18 17.65 10.94
N PHE A 467 22.64 16.75 10.09
CA PHE A 467 22.96 15.37 10.44
C PHE A 467 24.24 15.29 11.31
N PRO A 468 24.55 14.12 11.91
CA PRO A 468 25.73 13.95 12.77
C PRO A 468 27.08 14.20 12.08
N ASP A 469 27.17 14.03 10.76
CA ASP A 469 28.37 14.34 9.95
C ASP A 469 28.47 15.82 9.53
N GLY A 470 27.52 16.66 9.97
CA GLY A 470 27.46 18.08 9.68
C GLY A 470 26.75 18.46 8.37
N THR A 471 26.35 17.48 7.56
CA THR A 471 25.55 17.70 6.34
C THR A 471 24.12 18.16 6.67
N ALA A 472 23.42 18.78 5.72
CA ALA A 472 22.10 19.34 5.98
C ALA A 472 20.98 18.27 5.98
N ALA A 473 20.26 18.20 7.10
CA ALA A 473 19.09 17.32 7.28
C ALA A 473 17.76 18.03 7.01
N VAL A 474 17.70 19.35 7.21
CA VAL A 474 16.56 20.20 6.83
C VAL A 474 17.10 21.51 6.27
N THR A 475 16.58 21.95 5.13
CA THR A 475 16.91 23.25 4.51
C THR A 475 15.66 24.03 4.14
N GLU A 476 15.76 25.35 4.09
CA GLU A 476 14.67 26.23 3.67
C GLU A 476 15.16 27.37 2.76
N GLY A 477 14.28 27.93 1.94
CA GLY A 477 14.64 29.08 1.13
C GLY A 477 13.56 29.50 0.14
N ARG A 478 13.82 30.58 -0.59
CA ARG A 478 12.96 31.04 -1.68
C ARG A 478 13.29 30.35 -3.00
N TYR A 479 12.25 30.06 -3.76
CA TYR A 479 12.36 29.77 -5.19
C TYR A 479 11.39 30.70 -5.92
N GLY A 480 11.91 31.73 -6.59
CA GLY A 480 11.09 32.87 -7.03
C GLY A 480 10.35 33.52 -5.85
N SER A 481 9.05 33.74 -6.00
CA SER A 481 8.18 34.27 -4.95
C SER A 481 7.78 33.22 -3.90
N GLY A 482 7.88 31.92 -4.23
CA GLY A 482 7.56 30.82 -3.33
C GLY A 482 8.59 30.58 -2.23
N TRP A 483 8.16 29.93 -1.16
CA TRP A 483 8.99 29.41 -0.07
C TRP A 483 9.03 27.88 -0.18
N ALA A 484 10.17 27.28 0.09
CA ALA A 484 10.34 25.85 0.07
C ALA A 484 11.08 25.38 1.33
N ILE A 485 10.59 24.31 1.96
CA ILE A 485 11.27 23.57 3.02
C ILE A 485 11.52 22.15 2.52
N LEU A 486 12.75 21.67 2.66
CA LEU A 486 13.16 20.32 2.34
C LEU A 486 13.59 19.63 3.64
N CYS A 487 13.05 18.44 3.92
CA CYS A 487 13.36 17.64 5.10
C CYS A 487 13.82 16.26 4.64
N ALA A 488 14.99 15.82 5.10
CA ALA A 488 15.56 14.53 4.72
C ALA A 488 15.09 13.37 5.62
N VAL A 489 14.63 13.69 6.83
CA VAL A 489 14.08 12.76 7.80
C VAL A 489 12.55 12.80 7.76
N HIS A 490 11.88 11.89 8.47
CA HIS A 490 10.44 11.80 8.58
C HIS A 490 9.97 12.19 9.99
N PRO A 491 9.84 13.49 10.31
CA PRO A 491 9.26 13.90 11.60
C PRO A 491 7.76 13.54 11.70
N GLU A 492 7.09 13.27 10.59
CA GLU A 492 5.72 12.75 10.51
C GLU A 492 5.58 11.27 10.88
N ALA A 493 6.71 10.54 11.05
CA ALA A 493 6.73 9.09 11.20
C ALA A 493 5.85 8.61 12.38
N PRO A 494 4.87 7.73 12.15
CA PRO A 494 4.02 7.20 13.21
C PRO A 494 4.78 6.27 14.16
N ALA A 495 4.19 5.99 15.32
CA ALA A 495 4.75 5.09 16.34
C ALA A 495 5.22 3.73 15.78
N SER A 496 4.51 3.18 14.80
CA SER A 496 4.83 1.90 14.16
C SER A 496 6.16 1.89 13.43
N TRP A 497 6.59 3.03 12.87
CA TRP A 497 7.85 3.11 12.11
C TRP A 497 9.08 3.04 13.01
N ARG A 498 8.94 3.55 14.25
CA ARG A 498 9.98 3.53 15.28
C ARG A 498 10.29 2.13 15.83
N TYR A 499 9.51 1.12 15.44
CA TYR A 499 9.70 -0.26 15.89
C TYR A 499 11.08 -0.81 15.49
N GLY A 500 11.73 -1.53 16.42
CA GLY A 500 13.06 -2.10 16.22
C GLY A 500 14.22 -1.11 16.35
N MET A 501 13.95 0.16 16.67
CA MET A 501 14.93 1.24 16.77
C MET A 501 14.89 1.91 18.14
N LYS A 502 16.00 2.53 18.56
CA LYS A 502 16.11 3.22 19.83
C LYS A 502 15.94 4.73 19.60
N PHE A 503 14.89 5.28 20.20
CA PHE A 503 14.59 6.71 20.21
C PHE A 503 14.67 7.24 21.63
N THR A 504 15.32 8.37 21.81
CA THR A 504 15.34 9.18 23.03
C THR A 504 14.34 10.33 22.98
N THR A 505 13.98 10.77 21.78
CA THR A 505 13.00 11.83 21.50
C THR A 505 11.59 11.27 21.55
N PRO A 506 10.67 11.79 22.39
CA PRO A 506 9.28 11.35 22.43
C PRO A 506 8.58 11.57 21.07
N LEU A 507 7.65 10.69 20.69
CA LEU A 507 6.90 10.80 19.43
C LEU A 507 6.15 12.14 19.31
N SER A 508 5.64 12.67 20.42
CA SER A 508 4.98 13.97 20.46
C SER A 508 5.91 15.13 20.09
N VAL A 509 7.23 15.00 20.29
CA VAL A 509 8.21 16.03 19.93
C VAL A 509 8.49 16.01 18.43
N ASP A 510 8.68 14.83 17.82
CA ASP A 510 8.82 14.70 16.36
C ASP A 510 7.58 15.23 15.63
N LEU A 511 6.37 14.81 16.05
CA LEU A 511 5.13 15.27 15.44
C LEU A 511 4.89 16.79 15.63
N ALA A 512 5.32 17.36 16.76
CA ALA A 512 5.30 18.81 16.98
C ALA A 512 6.30 19.54 16.07
N TYR A 513 7.49 18.97 15.84
CA TYR A 513 8.45 19.50 14.88
C TYR A 513 7.93 19.38 13.44
N ALA A 514 7.33 18.25 13.05
CA ALA A 514 6.67 18.07 11.76
C ALA A 514 5.59 19.13 11.53
N GLY A 515 4.75 19.38 12.54
CA GLY A 515 3.74 20.43 12.51
C GLY A 515 4.33 21.84 12.45
N THR A 516 5.53 22.05 12.98
CA THR A 516 6.29 23.30 12.84
C THR A 516 6.77 23.49 11.40
N LEU A 517 7.34 22.45 10.76
CA LEU A 517 7.73 22.50 9.35
C LEU A 517 6.53 22.77 8.42
N VAL A 518 5.41 22.08 8.63
CA VAL A 518 4.17 22.29 7.85
C VAL A 518 3.65 23.72 8.00
N LYS A 519 3.58 24.25 9.23
CA LYS A 519 3.10 25.63 9.47
C LYS A 519 4.04 26.67 8.85
N ALA A 520 5.36 26.47 8.97
CA ALA A 520 6.35 27.36 8.38
C ALA A 520 6.31 27.34 6.85
N ALA A 521 6.22 26.16 6.24
CA ALA A 521 6.05 25.99 4.79
C ALA A 521 4.73 26.59 4.28
N LEU A 522 3.64 26.51 5.05
CA LEU A 522 2.33 27.08 4.67
C LEU A 522 2.33 28.61 4.79
N ALA A 523 2.92 29.15 5.86
CA ALA A 523 3.03 30.59 6.08
C ALA A 523 4.04 31.26 5.14
N GLY A 524 5.12 30.56 4.78
CA GLY A 524 6.30 31.15 4.13
C GLY A 524 7.23 31.86 5.13
N SER A 525 7.24 31.40 6.38
CA SER A 525 8.05 31.96 7.47
C SER A 525 9.34 31.18 7.64
N SER A 526 10.45 31.89 7.84
CA SER A 526 11.75 31.30 8.15
C SER A 526 11.78 30.67 9.54
N LEU A 527 12.44 29.53 9.66
CA LEU A 527 12.78 28.85 10.89
C LEU A 527 14.18 29.28 11.38
N PRO A 528 14.54 29.04 12.65
CA PRO A 528 15.93 29.15 13.09
C PRO A 528 16.84 28.30 12.20
N HIS A 529 17.94 28.88 11.73
CA HIS A 529 18.92 28.23 10.87
C HIS A 529 20.36 28.54 11.31
N TYR A 530 21.32 27.76 10.79
CA TYR A 530 22.76 27.88 11.02
C TYR A 530 23.44 28.94 10.13
#